data_AF-A0AAE1QFK1-F1
#
_entry.id   AF-A0AAE1QFK1-F1
#
_cell.length_a   1.000
_cell.length_b   1.000
_cell.length_c   1.000
_cell.angle_alpha   90.00
_cell.angle_beta   90.00
_cell.angle_gamma   90.00
#
_symmetry.space_group_name_H-M   'P 1'
#
loop_
_entity.id
_entity.type
_entity.pdbx_description
1 polymer ?
#
loop_
_entity_poly.entity_id
_entity_poly.type
_entity_poly.pdbx_seq_one_letter_code
_entity_poly.pdbx_strand_id
1 'polypeptide(L)'
;MEESGNERAEKVPRTATTVQPTLVETIIKTQTYNNDSTKKKELDQLVMRMIVKDLQPLSVVEDDGFKQLVHGLNPRYKLPSRREVTRTLLPSLYQNEVKAVSQDLEKAKHISLTTDIWTSRQTQGFITVTAHFISPEWELKSVVLETARIVKAHTAENIAEEITNICNKWNILEKICSIVTDNASNMTSAITTYMKRRHVPCFAHTLNLVVSDSINNVNEVLHVKNKIKQIVTFFHHSVKASDKLSQLQEQHNIPIKKLIQDVDTRWNSTFYMMERYIELSELITTTLCLLGKSSMCLTNEELELIRKIVAVLGTFEEATREMSAEKFTSLSKILPMVRSIQDWMHFSEDEETQDLFKTFPLGKELFKQMGRRFPAMEGVFIVAAATLLDPRFKKVPFANTNNVKTVEERLLFCLPNIVYIIM
;
A
#
# COMPACT_ATOMS: atom_id res chain seq x y z
N MET A 1 7.69 -79.30 -35.21
CA MET A 1 6.58 -78.34 -35.18
C MET A 1 6.80 -77.52 -33.92
N GLU A 2 7.72 -76.56 -33.99
CA GLU A 2 7.42 -75.19 -34.40
C GLU A 2 6.18 -74.67 -33.66
N GLU A 3 6.40 -73.89 -32.61
CA GLU A 3 6.07 -72.47 -32.68
C GLU A 3 6.79 -71.68 -31.59
N SER A 4 7.40 -70.60 -32.05
CA SER A 4 8.15 -69.58 -31.34
C SER A 4 7.21 -68.58 -30.67
N GLY A 5 7.37 -68.36 -29.37
CA GLY A 5 6.76 -67.25 -28.62
C GLY A 5 7.81 -66.56 -27.76
N ASN A 6 8.42 -65.52 -28.32
CA ASN A 6 9.48 -64.71 -27.71
C ASN A 6 8.88 -63.68 -26.74
N GLU A 7 8.68 -64.04 -25.46
CA GLU A 7 8.48 -63.07 -24.39
C GLU A 7 9.82 -62.79 -23.70
N ARG A 8 10.51 -61.76 -24.18
CA ARG A 8 11.55 -61.07 -23.41
C ARG A 8 10.88 -60.47 -22.17
N ALA A 9 11.04 -61.14 -21.03
CA ALA A 9 10.87 -60.50 -19.74
C ALA A 9 11.77 -59.26 -19.68
N GLU A 10 11.17 -58.07 -19.66
CA GLU A 10 11.85 -56.83 -19.33
C GLU A 10 12.57 -57.02 -17.99
N LYS A 11 13.90 -56.91 -18.02
CA LYS A 11 14.71 -56.81 -16.81
C LYS A 11 14.28 -55.53 -16.09
N VAL A 12 13.49 -55.70 -15.02
CA VAL A 12 13.30 -54.70 -13.97
C VAL A 12 14.68 -54.14 -13.61
N PRO A 13 14.90 -52.80 -13.64
CA PRO A 13 16.18 -52.24 -13.26
C PRO A 13 16.49 -52.67 -11.83
N ARG A 14 17.67 -53.27 -11.63
CA ARG A 14 18.18 -53.59 -10.29
C ARG A 14 18.04 -52.33 -9.42
N THR A 15 17.13 -52.41 -8.46
CA THR A 15 16.95 -51.43 -7.40
C THR A 15 18.32 -51.11 -6.80
N ALA A 16 18.60 -49.82 -6.63
CA ALA A 16 19.83 -49.29 -6.08
C ALA A 16 20.27 -50.16 -4.89
N THR A 17 21.46 -50.74 -5.00
CA THR A 17 22.12 -51.44 -3.91
C THR A 17 22.16 -50.50 -2.71
N THR A 18 21.30 -50.71 -1.73
CA THR A 18 21.40 -50.08 -0.41
C THR A 18 22.65 -50.64 0.24
N VAL A 19 23.78 -50.01 -0.05
CA VAL A 19 25.06 -50.28 0.62
C VAL A 19 24.84 -49.98 2.10
N GLN A 20 25.10 -50.97 2.95
CA GLN A 20 25.02 -50.80 4.39
C GLN A 20 26.00 -49.68 4.79
N PRO A 21 25.52 -48.58 5.38
CA PRO A 21 26.41 -47.50 5.79
C PRO A 21 27.40 -48.02 6.83
N THR A 22 28.62 -47.50 6.75
CA THR A 22 29.66 -47.83 7.74
C THR A 22 29.21 -47.40 9.14
N LEU A 23 29.80 -48.00 10.19
CA LEU A 23 29.51 -47.61 11.58
C LEU A 23 29.70 -46.09 11.77
N VAL A 24 30.73 -45.52 11.14
CA VAL A 24 31.03 -44.09 11.15
C VAL A 24 29.90 -43.29 10.48
N GLU A 25 29.42 -43.71 9.32
CA GLU A 25 28.32 -43.04 8.61
C GLU A 25 27.00 -43.10 9.39
N THR A 26 26.70 -44.21 10.05
CA THR A 26 25.51 -44.36 10.91
C THR A 26 25.60 -43.45 12.14
N ILE A 27 26.77 -43.35 12.77
CA ILE A 27 27.00 -42.44 13.90
C ILE A 27 26.91 -40.98 13.46
N ILE A 28 27.50 -40.62 12.32
CA ILE A 28 27.41 -39.25 11.79
C ILE A 28 25.96 -38.88 11.47
N LYS A 29 25.16 -39.81 10.90
CA LYS A 29 23.75 -39.56 10.56
C LYS A 29 22.85 -39.33 11.78
N THR A 30 23.25 -39.77 12.97
CA THR A 30 22.50 -39.60 14.21
C THR A 30 22.93 -38.37 15.02
N GLN A 31 24.11 -37.80 14.74
CA GLN A 31 24.58 -36.59 15.41
C GLN A 31 23.95 -35.31 14.85
N THR A 32 23.55 -34.42 15.76
CA THR A 32 23.11 -33.06 15.41
C THR A 32 24.24 -32.27 14.77
N TYR A 33 23.91 -31.32 13.89
CA TYR A 33 24.93 -30.43 13.34
C TYR A 33 25.60 -29.61 14.44
N ASN A 34 26.93 -29.52 14.38
CA ASN A 34 27.70 -28.59 15.20
C ASN A 34 27.32 -27.14 14.84
N ASN A 35 27.49 -26.21 15.79
CA ASN A 35 27.15 -24.80 15.60
C ASN A 35 27.91 -24.15 14.42
N ASP A 36 29.14 -24.59 14.16
CA ASP A 36 29.95 -24.07 13.05
C ASP A 36 29.68 -24.72 11.70
N SER A 37 28.80 -25.73 11.65
CA SER A 37 28.46 -26.43 10.41
C SER A 37 27.82 -25.49 9.40
N THR A 38 28.31 -25.52 8.16
CA THR A 38 27.72 -24.81 7.02
C THR A 38 26.24 -25.13 6.88
N LYS A 39 25.86 -26.41 7.07
CA LYS A 39 24.48 -26.85 6.94
C LYS A 39 23.57 -26.27 8.01
N LYS A 40 24.06 -26.15 9.26
CA LYS A 40 23.30 -25.48 10.32
C LYS A 40 23.10 -24.00 9.99
N LYS A 41 24.16 -23.30 9.56
CA LYS A 41 24.09 -21.87 9.20
C LYS A 41 23.08 -21.61 8.07
N GLU A 42 23.06 -22.47 7.04
CA GLU A 42 22.05 -22.41 5.98
C GLU A 42 20.61 -22.56 6.54
N LEU A 43 20.39 -23.52 7.43
CA LEU A 43 19.07 -23.75 8.03
C LEU A 43 18.65 -22.61 8.97
N ASP A 44 19.59 -22.08 9.76
CA ASP A 44 19.37 -20.90 10.60
C ASP A 44 18.98 -19.69 9.73
N GLN A 45 19.63 -19.50 8.58
CA GLN A 45 19.27 -18.44 7.63
C GLN A 45 17.86 -18.62 7.04
N LEU A 46 17.45 -19.84 6.72
CA LEU A 46 16.08 -20.11 6.25
C LEU A 46 15.03 -19.82 7.33
N VAL A 47 15.30 -20.22 8.57
CA VAL A 47 14.43 -19.90 9.72
C VAL A 47 14.36 -18.38 9.92
N MET A 48 15.49 -17.68 9.90
CA MET A 48 15.51 -16.22 10.02
C MET A 48 14.77 -15.54 8.88
N ARG A 49 14.90 -16.05 7.65
CA ARG A 49 14.18 -15.52 6.49
C ARG A 49 12.67 -15.66 6.65
N MET A 50 12.20 -16.82 7.12
CA MET A 50 10.77 -17.02 7.45
C MET A 50 10.33 -16.04 8.54
N ILE A 51 11.10 -15.93 9.64
CA ILE A 51 10.76 -15.02 10.75
C ILE A 51 10.60 -13.58 10.26
N VAL A 52 11.56 -13.08 9.48
CA VAL A 52 11.55 -11.69 9.00
C VAL A 52 10.51 -11.46 7.91
N LYS A 53 10.44 -12.35 6.91
CA LYS A 53 9.56 -12.19 5.76
C LYS A 53 8.09 -12.32 6.13
N ASP A 54 7.79 -13.21 7.07
CA ASP A 54 6.41 -13.52 7.47
C ASP A 54 6.02 -12.83 8.80
N LEU A 55 6.86 -11.89 9.28
CA LEU A 55 6.68 -11.10 10.51
C LEU A 55 6.33 -11.97 11.73
N GLN A 56 6.97 -13.12 11.86
CA GLN A 56 6.71 -14.04 12.97
C GLN A 56 7.33 -13.52 14.28
N PRO A 57 6.71 -13.81 15.43
CA PRO A 57 7.35 -13.58 16.72
C PRO A 57 8.69 -14.30 16.80
N LEU A 58 9.72 -13.65 17.35
CA LEU A 58 11.04 -14.27 17.54
C LEU A 58 10.99 -15.52 18.44
N SER A 59 9.93 -15.67 19.23
CA SER A 59 9.67 -16.84 20.07
C SER A 59 9.18 -18.06 19.30
N VAL A 60 8.85 -17.97 18.00
CA VAL A 60 8.34 -19.12 17.22
C VAL A 60 9.30 -20.32 17.25
N VAL A 61 10.60 -20.07 17.39
CA VAL A 61 11.63 -21.12 17.53
C VAL A 61 11.50 -21.92 18.84
N GLU A 62 10.72 -21.42 19.80
CA GLU A 62 10.43 -22.05 21.08
C GLU A 62 9.08 -22.78 21.09
N ASP A 63 8.25 -22.62 20.06
CA ASP A 63 6.93 -23.26 19.99
C ASP A 63 7.07 -24.78 19.74
N ASP A 64 6.35 -25.59 20.52
CA ASP A 64 6.49 -27.04 20.48
C ASP A 64 6.07 -27.65 19.14
N GLY A 65 5.00 -27.13 18.53
CA GLY A 65 4.57 -27.56 17.20
C GLY A 65 5.61 -27.27 16.12
N PHE A 66 6.23 -26.09 16.16
CA PHE A 66 7.27 -25.71 15.20
C PHE A 66 8.54 -26.56 15.39
N LYS A 67 8.95 -26.82 16.63
CA LYS A 67 10.05 -27.75 16.93
C LYS A 67 9.79 -29.14 16.38
N GLN A 68 8.58 -29.69 16.57
CA GLN A 68 8.21 -31.01 16.05
C GLN A 68 8.25 -31.04 14.52
N LEU A 69 7.70 -30.03 13.85
CA LEU A 69 7.75 -29.91 12.39
C LEU A 69 9.20 -29.90 11.88
N VAL A 70 10.04 -29.02 12.45
CA VAL A 70 11.45 -28.89 12.03
C VAL A 70 12.22 -30.17 12.29
N HIS A 71 11.99 -30.83 13.43
CA HIS A 71 12.60 -32.11 13.74
C HIS A 71 12.15 -33.22 12.77
N GLY A 72 10.87 -33.27 12.41
CA GLY A 72 10.34 -34.22 11.42
C GLY A 72 10.93 -34.03 10.03
N LEU A 73 11.22 -32.78 9.63
CA LEU A 73 11.86 -32.45 8.35
C LEU A 73 13.37 -32.71 8.37
N ASN A 74 14.05 -32.36 9.46
CA ASN A 74 15.48 -32.60 9.62
C ASN A 74 15.85 -32.87 11.10
N PRO A 75 15.94 -34.15 11.50
CA PRO A 75 16.23 -34.52 12.88
C PRO A 75 17.59 -34.05 13.40
N ARG A 76 18.55 -33.79 12.49
CA ARG A 76 19.91 -33.36 12.84
C ARG A 76 20.02 -31.86 13.09
N TYR A 77 19.00 -31.09 12.72
CA TYR A 77 19.00 -29.65 12.90
C TYR A 77 18.40 -29.26 14.25
N LYS A 78 19.22 -28.60 15.05
CA LYS A 78 18.78 -27.98 16.30
C LYS A 78 18.48 -26.51 16.03
N LEU A 79 17.21 -26.14 16.24
CA LEU A 79 16.76 -24.76 16.16
C LEU A 79 17.58 -23.85 17.08
N PRO A 80 17.86 -22.60 16.65
CA PRO A 80 18.49 -21.61 17.49
C PRO A 80 17.54 -21.24 18.63
N SER A 81 18.11 -20.90 19.78
CA SER A 81 17.31 -20.37 20.89
C SER A 81 16.77 -18.98 20.55
N ARG A 82 15.67 -18.55 21.18
CA ARG A 82 15.18 -17.16 21.04
C ARG A 82 16.25 -16.14 21.38
N ARG A 83 17.11 -16.45 22.37
CA ARG A 83 18.25 -15.60 22.75
C ARG A 83 19.25 -15.45 21.61
N GLU A 84 19.58 -16.55 20.93
CA GLU A 84 20.50 -16.57 19.79
C GLU A 84 19.91 -15.84 18.58
N VAL A 85 18.63 -16.08 18.28
CA VAL A 85 17.88 -15.32 17.27
C VAL A 85 17.96 -13.82 17.56
N THR A 86 17.68 -13.42 18.79
CA THR A 86 17.58 -11.99 19.18
C THR A 86 18.94 -11.30 19.25
N ARG A 87 19.96 -11.95 19.82
CA ARG A 87 21.25 -11.31 20.15
C ARG A 87 22.33 -11.52 19.10
N THR A 88 22.15 -12.46 18.17
CA THR A 88 23.20 -12.85 17.23
C THR A 88 22.69 -12.87 15.79
N LEU A 89 21.70 -13.71 15.49
CA LEU A 89 21.27 -13.92 14.11
C LEU A 89 20.57 -12.68 13.52
N LEU A 90 19.62 -12.09 14.25
CA LEU A 90 18.90 -10.90 13.79
C LEU A 90 19.82 -9.67 13.64
N PRO A 91 20.68 -9.31 14.62
CA PRO A 91 21.63 -8.21 14.43
C PRO A 91 22.60 -8.45 13.28
N SER A 92 23.10 -9.67 13.11
CA SER A 92 24.00 -10.00 11.98
C SER A 92 23.28 -9.87 10.64
N LEU A 93 22.04 -10.34 10.54
CA LEU A 93 21.22 -10.21 9.33
C LEU A 93 20.97 -8.72 9.03
N TYR A 94 20.57 -7.94 10.03
CA TYR A 94 20.37 -6.50 9.89
C TYR A 94 21.64 -5.79 9.39
N GLN A 95 22.81 -6.08 9.97
CA GLN A 95 24.07 -5.47 9.51
C GLN A 95 24.42 -5.85 8.07
N ASN A 96 24.12 -7.08 7.64
CA ASN A 96 24.34 -7.50 6.26
C ASN A 96 23.41 -6.75 5.29
N GLU A 97 22.12 -6.61 5.64
CA GLU A 97 21.17 -5.84 4.85
C GLU A 97 21.54 -4.36 4.79
N VAL A 98 21.95 -3.75 5.91
CA VAL A 98 22.43 -2.35 5.93
C VAL A 98 23.60 -2.18 4.97
N LYS A 99 24.58 -3.09 4.97
CA LYS A 99 25.72 -3.03 4.04
C LYS A 99 25.27 -3.15 2.59
N ALA A 100 24.37 -4.08 2.27
CA ALA A 100 23.85 -4.26 0.91
C ALA A 100 23.12 -3.00 0.42
N VAL A 101 22.25 -2.43 1.26
CA VAL A 101 21.53 -1.19 0.95
C VAL A 101 22.50 -0.01 0.79
N SER A 102 23.51 0.13 1.65
CA SER A 102 24.52 1.18 1.51
C SER A 102 25.26 1.09 0.17
N GLN A 103 25.61 -0.12 -0.29
CA GLN A 103 26.25 -0.33 -1.59
C GLN A 103 25.33 0.04 -2.76
N ASP A 104 24.04 -0.27 -2.67
CA ASP A 104 23.06 0.12 -3.69
C ASP A 104 22.88 1.65 -3.74
N LEU A 105 22.78 2.30 -2.59
CA LEU A 105 22.64 3.76 -2.48
C LEU A 105 23.92 4.50 -2.92
N GLU A 106 25.10 3.89 -2.77
CA GLU A 106 26.36 4.45 -3.27
C GLU A 106 26.35 4.55 -4.81
N LYS A 107 25.85 3.52 -5.48
CA LYS A 107 25.71 3.47 -6.95
C LYS A 107 24.58 4.37 -7.47
N ALA A 108 23.57 4.64 -6.65
CA ALA A 108 22.48 5.54 -7.02
C ALA A 108 23.00 6.98 -7.21
N LYS A 109 22.67 7.58 -8.35
CA LYS A 109 22.99 9.00 -8.65
C LYS A 109 21.94 9.96 -8.11
N HIS A 110 20.68 9.55 -8.19
CA HIS A 110 19.51 10.36 -7.88
C HIS A 110 18.56 9.56 -7.00
N ILE A 111 18.15 10.17 -5.88
CA ILE A 111 17.30 9.52 -4.88
C ILE A 111 16.10 10.43 -4.62
N SER A 112 14.91 9.85 -4.61
CA SER A 112 13.72 10.50 -4.06
C SER A 112 13.33 9.84 -2.76
N LEU A 113 12.84 10.62 -1.81
CA LEU A 113 12.40 10.11 -0.52
C LEU A 113 10.88 10.16 -0.42
N THR A 114 10.28 9.18 0.24
CA THR A 114 8.94 9.32 0.82
C THR A 114 9.08 9.29 2.33
N THR A 115 8.39 10.17 3.03
CA THR A 115 8.37 10.18 4.48
C THR A 115 6.95 10.30 5.02
N ASP A 116 6.70 9.57 6.09
CA ASP A 116 5.43 9.61 6.81
C ASP A 116 5.69 9.71 8.32
N ILE A 117 4.89 10.53 9.00
CA ILE A 117 4.89 10.64 10.46
C ILE A 117 3.62 10.00 10.98
N TRP A 118 3.79 9.00 11.84
CA TRP A 118 2.67 8.26 12.39
C TRP A 118 2.82 8.10 13.91
N THR A 119 1.69 7.91 14.57
CA THR A 119 1.65 7.70 16.02
C THR A 119 1.33 6.24 16.30
N SER A 120 2.16 5.59 17.11
CA SER A 120 1.95 4.20 17.51
C SER A 120 0.78 4.04 18.47
N ARG A 121 0.32 2.80 18.66
CA ARG A 121 -0.71 2.47 19.69
C ARG A 121 -0.28 2.82 21.12
N GLN A 122 1.02 2.96 21.35
CA GLN A 122 1.59 3.41 22.62
C GLN A 122 1.72 4.95 22.69
N THR A 123 1.05 5.68 21.79
CA THR A 123 1.06 7.15 21.70
C THR A 123 2.47 7.75 21.51
N GLN A 124 3.32 7.04 20.76
CA GLN A 124 4.68 7.50 20.44
C GLN A 124 4.76 7.89 18.97
N GLY A 125 5.36 9.05 18.68
CA GLY A 125 5.60 9.52 17.32
C GLY A 125 6.78 8.81 16.67
N PHE A 126 6.60 8.41 15.41
CA PHE A 126 7.63 7.83 14.56
C PHE A 126 7.65 8.54 13.22
N ILE A 127 8.85 8.64 12.63
CA ILE A 127 9.05 9.02 11.24
C ILE A 127 9.66 7.86 10.49
N THR A 128 9.07 7.50 9.36
CA THR A 128 9.61 6.48 8.46
C THR A 128 10.10 7.16 7.20
N VAL A 129 11.39 6.97 6.86
CA VAL A 129 12.00 7.50 5.64
C VAL A 129 12.34 6.33 4.71
N THR A 130 11.81 6.39 3.49
CA THR A 130 12.05 5.40 2.44
C THR A 130 12.73 6.05 1.25
N ALA A 131 13.82 5.46 0.79
CA ALA A 131 14.52 5.89 -0.43
C ALA A 131 14.02 5.13 -1.65
N HIS A 132 13.86 5.87 -2.75
CA HIS A 132 13.47 5.36 -4.06
C HIS A 132 14.51 5.79 -5.09
N PHE A 133 15.03 4.84 -5.84
CA PHE A 133 16.08 5.08 -6.83
C PHE A 133 16.07 4.00 -7.91
N ILE A 134 16.70 4.28 -9.05
CA ILE A 134 16.90 3.32 -10.13
C ILE A 134 18.31 2.75 -9.98
N SER A 135 18.42 1.42 -9.96
CA SER A 135 19.72 0.74 -9.92
C SER A 135 20.44 0.82 -11.28
N PRO A 136 21.75 0.56 -11.34
CA PRO A 136 22.48 0.47 -12.62
C PRO A 136 21.89 -0.56 -13.60
N GLU A 137 21.19 -1.57 -13.09
CA GLU A 137 20.48 -2.61 -13.85
C GLU A 137 19.09 -2.16 -14.31
N TRP A 138 18.76 -0.87 -14.18
CA TRP A 138 17.47 -0.30 -14.58
C TRP A 138 16.26 -0.78 -13.78
N GLU A 139 16.51 -1.23 -12.54
CA GLU A 139 15.45 -1.66 -11.64
C GLU A 139 15.08 -0.55 -10.66
N LEU A 140 13.79 -0.27 -10.53
CA LEU A 140 13.28 0.63 -9.51
C LEU A 140 13.36 -0.07 -8.15
N LYS A 141 14.19 0.47 -7.25
CA LYS A 141 14.37 0.00 -5.88
C LYS A 141 13.68 0.95 -4.90
N SER A 142 13.02 0.37 -3.91
CA SER A 142 12.41 1.08 -2.79
C SER A 142 12.87 0.44 -1.48
N VAL A 143 13.51 1.21 -0.61
CA VAL A 143 14.11 0.71 0.62
C VAL A 143 13.79 1.62 1.79
N VAL A 144 13.22 1.06 2.85
CA VAL A 144 13.03 1.77 4.12
C VAL A 144 14.40 1.96 4.77
N LEU A 145 14.84 3.20 4.89
CA LEU A 145 16.13 3.54 5.48
C LEU A 145 16.06 3.46 7.01
N GLU A 146 15.02 4.06 7.58
CA GLU A 146 14.87 4.14 9.02
C GLU A 146 13.40 4.39 9.40
N THR A 147 12.98 3.80 10.50
CA THR A 147 11.77 4.21 11.25
C THR A 147 12.24 4.70 12.60
N ALA A 148 12.45 6.01 12.71
CA ALA A 148 13.00 6.65 13.89
C ALA A 148 11.88 7.12 14.82
N ARG A 149 12.08 6.95 16.12
CA ARG A 149 11.18 7.52 17.13
C ARG A 149 11.48 9.00 17.29
N ILE A 150 10.48 9.85 17.08
CA ILE A 150 10.58 11.28 17.37
C ILE A 150 10.11 11.51 18.80
N VAL A 151 11.03 11.88 19.67
CA VAL A 151 10.73 12.22 21.08
C VAL A 151 10.44 13.72 21.24
N LYS A 152 11.01 14.54 20.36
CA LYS A 152 10.80 16.00 20.35
C LYS A 152 9.40 16.35 19.82
N ALA A 153 8.99 17.59 20.01
CA ALA A 153 7.79 18.12 19.36
C ALA A 153 7.93 18.04 17.83
N HIS A 154 6.84 17.71 17.12
CA HIS A 154 6.79 17.59 15.66
C HIS A 154 6.79 18.96 14.95
N THR A 155 7.72 19.84 15.33
CA THR A 155 7.96 21.11 14.65
C THR A 155 8.69 20.86 13.32
N ALA A 156 8.52 21.77 12.35
CA ALA A 156 9.18 21.67 11.06
C ALA A 156 10.72 21.54 11.16
N GLU A 157 11.32 22.25 12.10
CA GLU A 157 12.76 22.21 12.37
C GLU A 157 13.23 20.82 12.85
N ASN A 158 12.56 20.26 13.86
CA ASN A 158 12.91 18.94 14.41
C ASN A 158 12.73 17.83 13.37
N ILE A 159 11.68 17.93 12.55
CA ILE A 159 11.43 16.99 11.45
C ILE A 159 12.56 17.07 10.42
N ALA A 160 12.94 18.29 10.02
CA ALA A 160 14.03 18.50 9.07
C ALA A 160 15.38 17.99 9.60
N GLU A 161 15.67 18.23 10.88
CA GLU A 161 16.85 17.71 11.57
C GLU A 161 16.89 16.18 11.51
N GLU A 162 15.78 15.51 11.86
CA GLU A 162 15.70 14.05 11.88
C GLU A 162 15.89 13.43 10.47
N ILE A 163 15.20 13.97 9.47
CA ILE A 163 15.37 13.51 8.08
C ILE A 163 16.81 13.73 7.63
N THR A 164 17.42 14.88 7.96
CA THR A 164 18.81 15.18 7.61
C THR A 164 19.78 14.21 8.27
N ASN A 165 19.58 13.87 9.55
CA ASN A 165 20.39 12.90 10.28
C ASN A 165 20.33 11.51 9.64
N ILE A 166 19.14 11.04 9.26
CA ILE A 166 18.96 9.77 8.54
C ILE A 166 19.69 9.85 7.19
N CYS A 167 19.54 10.92 6.43
CA CYS A 167 20.19 11.09 5.14
C CYS A 167 21.73 11.11 5.24
N ASN A 168 22.27 11.72 6.30
CA ASN A 168 23.72 11.76 6.58
C ASN A 168 24.25 10.38 6.99
N LYS A 169 23.51 9.65 7.83
CA LYS A 169 23.85 8.27 8.22
C LYS A 169 23.99 7.34 7.03
N TRP A 170 23.18 7.54 5.99
CA TRP A 170 23.23 6.78 4.74
C TRP A 170 24.11 7.43 3.65
N ASN A 171 24.71 8.60 3.91
CA ASN A 171 25.52 9.37 2.97
C ASN A 171 24.81 9.68 1.63
N ILE A 172 23.53 10.07 1.72
CA ILE A 172 22.68 10.34 0.55
C ILE A 172 22.18 11.79 0.45
N LEU A 173 22.49 12.66 1.42
CA LEU A 173 21.90 14.00 1.52
C LEU A 173 22.01 14.79 0.20
N GLU A 174 23.17 14.76 -0.45
CA GLU A 174 23.40 15.48 -1.71
C GLU A 174 22.80 14.83 -2.95
N LYS A 175 22.41 13.56 -2.85
CA LYS A 175 21.77 12.80 -3.93
C LYS A 175 20.25 12.99 -3.97
N ILE A 176 19.67 13.66 -2.97
CA ILE A 176 18.22 13.85 -2.84
C ILE A 176 17.72 14.85 -3.89
N CYS A 177 16.86 14.36 -4.78
CA CYS A 177 16.19 15.15 -5.81
C CYS A 177 14.84 15.69 -5.36
N SER A 178 14.08 14.90 -4.59
CA SER A 178 12.76 15.30 -4.10
C SER A 178 12.34 14.51 -2.87
N ILE A 179 11.42 15.06 -2.08
CA ILE A 179 10.86 14.43 -0.89
C ILE A 179 9.33 14.53 -0.97
N VAL A 180 8.66 13.37 -0.88
CA VAL A 180 7.20 13.23 -0.89
C VAL A 180 6.67 13.09 0.54
N THR A 181 5.66 13.87 0.89
CA THR A 181 5.02 13.83 2.23
C THR A 181 3.49 13.98 2.13
N ASP A 182 2.80 13.78 3.25
CA ASP A 182 1.33 13.93 3.43
C ASP A 182 0.79 15.38 3.39
N ASN A 183 1.58 16.37 2.96
CA ASN A 183 1.20 17.79 2.91
C ASN A 183 0.89 18.47 4.26
N ALA A 184 1.16 17.83 5.40
CA ALA A 184 1.05 18.52 6.68
C ALA A 184 1.92 19.80 6.67
N SER A 185 1.46 20.88 7.31
CA SER A 185 2.12 22.19 7.22
C SER A 185 3.55 22.16 7.77
N ASN A 186 3.76 21.43 8.86
CA ASN A 186 5.07 21.16 9.45
C ASN A 186 5.97 20.33 8.52
N MET A 187 5.45 19.29 7.86
CA MET A 187 6.20 18.50 6.88
C MET A 187 6.61 19.35 5.67
N THR A 188 5.68 20.12 5.13
CA THR A 188 5.93 21.00 3.98
C THR A 188 7.00 22.04 4.31
N SER A 189 6.91 22.66 5.49
CA SER A 189 7.92 23.64 5.94
C SER A 189 9.26 22.98 6.26
N ALA A 190 9.29 21.76 6.83
CA ALA A 190 10.52 21.01 7.07
C ALA A 190 11.30 20.81 5.76
N ILE A 191 10.64 20.37 4.70
CA ILE A 191 11.29 20.10 3.41
C ILE A 191 11.68 21.40 2.69
N THR A 192 10.76 22.36 2.59
CA THR A 192 10.96 23.56 1.76
C THR A 192 11.77 24.66 2.45
N THR A 193 11.49 24.94 3.73
CA THR A 193 12.10 26.05 4.49
C THR A 193 13.42 25.63 5.11
N TYR A 194 13.45 24.48 5.80
CA TYR A 194 14.61 24.05 6.58
C TYR A 194 15.60 23.23 5.76
N MET A 195 15.14 22.19 5.07
CA MET A 195 16.02 21.37 4.22
C MET A 195 16.34 22.01 2.87
N LYS A 196 15.53 22.99 2.42
CA LYS A 196 15.63 23.64 1.10
C LYS A 196 15.65 22.62 -0.06
N ARG A 197 14.91 21.52 0.09
CA ARG A 197 14.76 20.48 -0.93
C ARG A 197 13.41 20.63 -1.64
N ARG A 198 13.27 19.97 -2.79
CA ARG A 198 12.01 19.96 -3.54
C ARG A 198 11.00 19.08 -2.82
N HIS A 199 9.92 19.69 -2.34
CA HIS A 199 8.75 18.97 -1.83
C HIS A 199 7.83 18.56 -2.99
N VAL A 200 7.31 17.34 -2.91
CA VAL A 200 6.27 16.83 -3.80
C VAL A 200 5.08 16.40 -2.95
N PRO A 201 3.88 16.94 -3.17
CA PRO A 201 2.73 16.58 -2.36
C PRO A 201 2.25 15.16 -2.64
N CYS A 202 1.82 14.43 -1.60
CA CYS A 202 1.23 13.11 -1.79
C CYS A 202 -0.12 13.23 -2.52
N PHE A 203 -0.21 12.65 -3.72
CA PHE A 203 -1.42 12.67 -4.53
C PHE A 203 -2.61 12.03 -3.81
N ALA A 204 -2.44 10.81 -3.27
CA ALA A 204 -3.50 10.06 -2.61
C ALA A 204 -4.04 10.81 -1.37
N HIS A 205 -3.16 11.41 -0.57
CA HIS A 205 -3.58 12.24 0.55
C HIS A 205 -4.33 13.49 0.08
N THR A 206 -3.83 14.16 -0.97
CA THR A 206 -4.48 15.35 -1.55
C THR A 206 -5.89 15.02 -2.06
N LEU A 207 -6.05 13.89 -2.74
CA LEU A 207 -7.34 13.40 -3.23
C LEU A 207 -8.29 13.02 -2.08
N ASN A 208 -7.76 12.41 -1.02
CA ASN A 208 -8.53 12.17 0.21
C ASN A 208 -9.05 13.47 0.83
N LEU A 209 -8.25 14.54 0.85
CA LEU A 209 -8.68 15.85 1.34
C LEU A 209 -9.74 16.49 0.43
N VAL A 210 -9.63 16.34 -0.90
CA VAL A 210 -10.68 16.80 -1.84
C VAL A 210 -12.02 16.20 -1.44
N VAL A 211 -12.09 14.86 -1.33
CA VAL A 211 -13.36 14.18 -1.07
C VAL A 211 -13.86 14.42 0.36
N SER A 212 -12.96 14.35 1.35
CA SER A 212 -13.34 14.52 2.76
C SER A 212 -13.88 15.92 3.03
N ASP A 213 -13.19 16.96 2.53
CA ASP A 213 -13.67 18.33 2.67
C ASP A 213 -14.99 18.53 1.94
N SER A 214 -15.16 17.95 0.74
CA SER A 214 -16.42 18.04 0.00
C SER A 214 -17.60 17.38 0.71
N ILE A 215 -17.40 16.21 1.32
CA ILE A 215 -18.43 15.54 2.13
C ILE A 215 -18.78 16.37 3.37
N ASN A 216 -17.78 16.95 4.03
CA ASN A 216 -17.98 17.71 5.26
C ASN A 216 -18.59 19.10 5.02
N ASN A 217 -18.38 19.69 3.85
CA ASN A 217 -18.89 21.02 3.50
C ASN A 217 -20.34 21.01 3.00
N VAL A 218 -20.92 19.83 2.72
CA VAL A 218 -22.31 19.69 2.26
C VAL A 218 -23.16 19.06 3.37
N ASN A 219 -23.98 19.88 4.02
CA ASN A 219 -24.73 19.49 5.22
C ASN A 219 -25.67 18.30 5.00
N GLU A 220 -26.35 18.22 3.86
CA GLU A 220 -27.26 17.10 3.55
C GLU A 220 -26.50 15.78 3.41
N VAL A 221 -25.32 15.82 2.78
CA VAL A 221 -24.45 14.65 2.61
C VAL A 221 -23.90 14.20 3.96
N LEU A 222 -23.45 15.15 4.79
CA LEU A 222 -22.96 14.87 6.13
C LEU A 222 -24.05 14.28 7.04
N HIS A 223 -25.27 14.80 6.94
CA HIS A 223 -26.42 14.28 7.68
C HIS A 223 -26.70 12.82 7.34
N VAL A 224 -26.83 12.50 6.06
CA VAL A 224 -27.10 11.13 5.60
C VAL A 224 -25.94 10.19 5.90
N LYS A 225 -24.68 10.64 5.72
CA LYS A 225 -23.48 9.89 6.15
C LYS A 225 -23.60 9.46 7.61
N ASN A 226 -23.89 10.40 8.51
CA ASN A 226 -23.97 10.15 9.94
C ASN A 226 -25.13 9.21 10.31
N LYS A 227 -26.28 9.35 9.64
CA LYS A 227 -27.43 8.46 9.83
C LYS A 227 -27.12 7.02 9.42
N ILE A 228 -26.50 6.80 8.26
CA ILE A 228 -26.04 5.46 7.83
C ILE A 228 -25.02 4.91 8.83
N LYS A 229 -24.04 5.72 9.25
CA LYS A 229 -23.03 5.32 10.24
C LYS A 229 -23.68 4.83 11.53
N GLN A 230 -24.73 5.50 12.01
CA GLN A 230 -25.49 5.07 13.20
C GLN A 230 -26.22 3.74 12.98
N ILE A 231 -26.86 3.55 11.82
CA ILE A 231 -27.52 2.28 11.47
C ILE A 231 -26.49 1.14 11.46
N VAL A 232 -25.38 1.32 10.74
CA VAL A 232 -24.31 0.31 10.65
C VAL A 232 -23.72 0.00 12.02
N THR A 233 -23.52 1.02 12.85
CA THR A 233 -23.04 0.87 14.23
C THR A 233 -24.01 0.04 15.07
N PHE A 234 -25.32 0.24 14.92
CA PHE A 234 -26.34 -0.57 15.59
C PHE A 234 -26.25 -2.06 15.21
N PHE A 235 -26.08 -2.38 13.92
CA PHE A 235 -25.91 -3.76 13.48
C PHE A 235 -24.63 -4.40 14.04
N HIS A 236 -23.52 -3.65 14.10
CA HIS A 236 -22.27 -4.14 14.69
C HIS A 236 -22.37 -4.43 16.19
N HIS A 237 -23.18 -3.67 16.94
CA HIS A 237 -23.36 -3.87 18.38
C HIS A 237 -24.50 -4.83 18.74
N SER A 238 -25.39 -5.15 17.81
CA SER A 238 -26.55 -6.01 18.05
C SER A 238 -26.41 -7.34 17.32
N VAL A 239 -26.01 -8.38 18.07
CA VAL A 239 -25.97 -9.77 17.57
C VAL A 239 -27.32 -10.17 16.97
N LYS A 240 -28.42 -9.86 17.67
CA LYS A 240 -29.79 -10.12 17.19
C LYS A 240 -30.09 -9.46 15.83
N ALA A 241 -29.62 -8.23 15.62
CA ALA A 241 -29.85 -7.54 14.35
C ALA A 241 -28.98 -8.11 13.22
N SER A 242 -27.71 -8.42 13.52
CA SER A 242 -26.79 -9.06 12.57
C SER A 242 -27.24 -10.46 12.15
N ASP A 243 -27.70 -11.28 13.10
CA ASP A 243 -28.22 -12.62 12.82
C ASP A 243 -29.50 -12.53 11.99
N LYS A 244 -30.39 -11.59 12.30
CA LYS A 244 -31.62 -11.40 11.53
C LYS A 244 -31.36 -10.94 10.10
N LEU A 245 -30.41 -10.02 9.90
CA LEU A 245 -29.98 -9.60 8.57
C LEU A 245 -29.35 -10.76 7.79
N SER A 246 -28.56 -11.62 8.45
CA SER A 246 -27.96 -12.80 7.82
C SER A 246 -29.03 -13.81 7.37
N GLN A 247 -30.02 -14.07 8.22
CA GLN A 247 -31.17 -14.91 7.88
C GLN A 247 -31.96 -14.37 6.67
N LEU A 248 -32.20 -13.06 6.63
CA LEU A 248 -32.89 -12.45 5.49
C LEU A 248 -32.06 -12.53 4.20
N GLN A 249 -30.74 -12.36 4.27
CA GLN A 249 -29.86 -12.56 3.11
C GLN A 249 -29.96 -14.00 2.59
N GLU A 250 -29.91 -15.00 3.47
CA GLU A 250 -30.09 -16.42 3.12
C GLU A 250 -31.46 -16.68 2.47
N GLN A 251 -32.54 -16.16 3.04
CA GLN A 251 -33.90 -16.32 2.51
C GLN A 251 -34.08 -15.73 1.12
N HIS A 252 -33.37 -14.65 0.81
CA HIS A 252 -33.39 -13.99 -0.49
C HIS A 252 -32.30 -14.53 -1.45
N ASN A 253 -31.58 -15.59 -1.08
CA ASN A 253 -30.44 -16.14 -1.84
C ASN A 253 -29.33 -15.12 -2.15
N ILE A 254 -29.13 -14.15 -1.26
CA ILE A 254 -28.05 -13.16 -1.36
C ILE A 254 -26.86 -13.64 -0.51
N PRO A 255 -25.61 -13.57 -1.02
CA PRO A 255 -24.43 -13.91 -0.23
C PRO A 255 -24.40 -13.12 1.09
N ILE A 256 -24.13 -13.79 2.21
CA ILE A 256 -24.10 -13.15 3.53
C ILE A 256 -22.95 -12.14 3.57
N LYS A 257 -23.32 -10.86 3.55
CA LYS A 257 -22.38 -9.73 3.65
C LYS A 257 -22.58 -9.02 4.98
N LYS A 258 -21.47 -8.70 5.64
CA LYS A 258 -21.48 -7.79 6.79
C LYS A 258 -21.55 -6.35 6.31
N LEU A 259 -22.18 -5.47 7.10
CA LEU A 259 -22.13 -4.03 6.84
C LEU A 259 -20.71 -3.51 7.06
N ILE A 260 -20.33 -2.46 6.34
CA ILE A 260 -19.00 -1.85 6.42
C ILE A 260 -19.09 -0.58 7.25
N GLN A 261 -18.29 -0.48 8.30
CA GLN A 261 -18.26 0.69 9.17
C GLN A 261 -17.32 1.76 8.60
N ASP A 262 -17.80 3.00 8.55
CA ASP A 262 -16.99 4.18 8.24
C ASP A 262 -15.92 4.43 9.30
N VAL A 263 -14.67 4.61 8.85
CA VAL A 263 -13.49 4.93 9.66
C VAL A 263 -12.87 6.22 9.13
N ASP A 264 -12.81 7.24 9.97
CA ASP A 264 -12.50 8.62 9.55
C ASP A 264 -11.09 8.80 8.94
N THR A 265 -10.22 7.79 9.02
CA THR A 265 -8.84 7.86 8.51
C THR A 265 -8.73 7.83 6.98
N ARG A 266 -9.70 7.24 6.26
CA ARG A 266 -9.75 7.23 4.79
C ARG A 266 -11.18 7.31 4.29
N TRP A 267 -11.42 8.25 3.37
CA TRP A 267 -12.75 8.51 2.80
C TRP A 267 -13.36 7.30 2.09
N ASN A 268 -12.54 6.36 1.56
CA ASN A 268 -13.02 5.14 0.92
C ASN A 268 -13.95 4.31 1.83
N SER A 269 -13.74 4.35 3.15
CA SER A 269 -14.62 3.63 4.08
C SER A 269 -16.04 4.21 4.10
N THR A 270 -16.19 5.54 3.94
CA THR A 270 -17.49 6.19 3.74
C THR A 270 -18.15 5.70 2.45
N PHE A 271 -17.39 5.62 1.35
CA PHE A 271 -17.89 5.14 0.06
C PHE A 271 -18.39 3.69 0.13
N TYR A 272 -17.56 2.76 0.61
CA TYR A 272 -17.94 1.35 0.73
C TYR A 272 -19.08 1.11 1.72
N MET A 273 -19.18 1.93 2.78
CA MET A 273 -20.33 1.89 3.70
C MET A 273 -21.64 2.23 2.96
N MET A 274 -21.64 3.31 2.17
CA MET A 274 -22.82 3.74 1.41
C MET A 274 -23.18 2.75 0.30
N GLU A 275 -22.21 2.24 -0.44
CA GLU A 275 -22.40 1.24 -1.48
C GLU A 275 -23.00 -0.06 -0.91
N ARG A 276 -22.43 -0.58 0.19
CA ARG A 276 -22.97 -1.75 0.89
C ARG A 276 -24.37 -1.50 1.46
N TYR A 277 -24.64 -0.28 1.92
CA TYR A 277 -25.95 0.07 2.42
C TYR A 277 -26.99 0.04 1.29
N ILE A 278 -26.68 0.61 0.11
CA ILE A 278 -27.57 0.58 -1.06
C ILE A 278 -27.88 -0.86 -1.43
N GLU A 279 -26.86 -1.71 -1.52
CA GLU A 279 -26.98 -3.13 -1.88
C GLU A 279 -27.98 -3.87 -0.98
N LEU A 280 -27.94 -3.60 0.33
CA LEU A 280 -28.75 -4.31 1.33
C LEU A 280 -29.93 -3.49 1.84
N SER A 281 -30.27 -2.36 1.19
CA SER A 281 -31.19 -1.35 1.72
C SER A 281 -32.58 -1.91 2.07
N GLU A 282 -33.15 -2.77 1.24
CA GLU A 282 -34.44 -3.44 1.47
C GLU A 282 -34.38 -4.38 2.69
N LEU A 283 -33.31 -5.18 2.80
CA LEU A 283 -33.13 -6.14 3.90
C LEU A 283 -32.83 -5.44 5.22
N ILE A 284 -32.04 -4.36 5.19
CA ILE A 284 -31.76 -3.51 6.35
C ILE A 284 -33.07 -2.89 6.86
N THR A 285 -33.86 -2.30 5.97
CA THR A 285 -35.15 -1.68 6.29
C THR A 285 -36.10 -2.70 6.89
N THR A 286 -36.22 -3.88 6.27
CA THR A 286 -37.04 -4.98 6.78
C THR A 286 -36.59 -5.42 8.17
N THR A 287 -35.28 -5.57 8.38
CA THR A 287 -34.72 -5.95 9.69
C THR A 287 -35.03 -4.90 10.76
N LEU A 288 -34.84 -3.62 10.46
CA LEU A 288 -35.13 -2.52 11.38
C LEU A 288 -36.62 -2.50 11.77
N CYS A 289 -37.52 -2.67 10.80
CA CYS A 289 -38.95 -2.76 11.04
C CYS A 289 -39.33 -3.95 11.93
N LEU A 290 -38.80 -5.15 11.65
CA LEU A 290 -39.05 -6.37 12.45
C LEU A 290 -38.52 -6.24 13.90
N LEU A 291 -37.54 -5.40 14.14
CA LEU A 291 -36.98 -5.13 15.46
C LEU A 291 -37.62 -3.93 16.17
N GLY A 292 -38.66 -3.32 15.59
CA GLY A 292 -39.31 -2.13 16.16
C GLY A 292 -38.43 -0.87 16.14
N LYS A 293 -37.48 -0.80 15.20
CA LYS A 293 -36.53 0.31 15.00
C LYS A 293 -36.79 1.08 13.71
N SER A 294 -38.05 1.15 13.28
CA SER A 294 -38.48 1.85 12.05
C SER A 294 -38.08 3.33 12.01
N SER A 295 -37.93 3.98 13.18
CA SER A 295 -37.46 5.37 13.28
C SER A 295 -36.02 5.57 12.79
N MET A 296 -35.22 4.50 12.68
CA MET A 296 -33.85 4.55 12.16
C MET A 296 -33.79 4.41 10.64
N CYS A 297 -34.89 4.03 9.98
CA CYS A 297 -34.91 3.82 8.54
C CYS A 297 -34.62 5.12 7.78
N LEU A 298 -33.95 4.97 6.64
CA LEU A 298 -33.79 6.06 5.69
C LEU A 298 -35.09 6.25 4.90
N THR A 299 -35.40 7.49 4.55
CA THR A 299 -36.48 7.81 3.62
C THR A 299 -36.06 7.46 2.19
N ASN A 300 -37.02 7.36 1.28
CA ASN A 300 -36.72 7.16 -0.14
C ASN A 300 -35.89 8.32 -0.70
N GLU A 301 -36.15 9.56 -0.28
CA GLU A 301 -35.36 10.73 -0.68
C GLU A 301 -33.91 10.64 -0.20
N GLU A 302 -33.70 10.20 1.04
CA GLU A 302 -32.35 9.95 1.56
C GLU A 302 -31.66 8.81 0.81
N LEU A 303 -32.38 7.74 0.45
CA LEU A 303 -31.82 6.63 -0.32
C LEU A 303 -31.36 7.07 -1.71
N GLU A 304 -32.19 7.85 -2.41
CA GLU A 304 -31.83 8.44 -3.70
C GLU A 304 -30.65 9.41 -3.60
N LEU A 305 -30.57 10.18 -2.50
CA LEU A 305 -29.41 11.02 -2.23
C LEU A 305 -28.12 10.18 -2.09
N ILE A 306 -28.16 9.01 -1.43
CA ILE A 306 -26.99 8.12 -1.30
C ILE A 306 -26.56 7.58 -2.66
N ARG A 307 -27.51 7.19 -3.53
CA ARG A 307 -27.21 6.75 -4.89
C ARG A 307 -26.46 7.82 -5.67
N LYS A 308 -26.93 9.08 -5.60
CA LYS A 308 -26.25 10.23 -6.22
C LYS A 308 -24.86 10.47 -5.65
N ILE A 309 -24.69 10.36 -4.32
CA ILE A 309 -23.37 10.49 -3.67
C ILE A 309 -22.42 9.41 -4.18
N VAL A 310 -22.83 8.14 -4.20
CA VAL A 310 -21.99 7.02 -4.65
C VAL A 310 -21.64 7.16 -6.13
N ALA A 311 -22.58 7.56 -7.00
CA ALA A 311 -22.31 7.79 -8.42
C ALA A 311 -21.20 8.84 -8.64
N VAL A 312 -21.28 9.97 -7.93
CA VAL A 312 -20.31 11.07 -8.03
C VAL A 312 -18.95 10.69 -7.43
N LEU A 313 -18.94 9.94 -6.32
CA LEU A 313 -17.71 9.54 -5.65
C LEU A 313 -16.99 8.36 -6.31
N GLY A 314 -17.66 7.58 -7.18
CA GLY A 314 -17.10 6.38 -7.81
C GLY A 314 -15.78 6.65 -8.55
N THR A 315 -15.71 7.71 -9.35
CA THR A 315 -14.49 8.08 -10.09
C THR A 315 -13.31 8.41 -9.17
N PHE A 316 -13.59 9.01 -8.00
CA PHE A 316 -12.56 9.28 -7.01
C PHE A 316 -12.06 7.98 -6.35
N GLU A 317 -12.96 7.01 -6.14
CA GLU A 317 -12.62 5.70 -5.54
C GLU A 317 -11.70 4.94 -6.48
N GLU A 318 -12.05 4.89 -7.76
CA GLU A 318 -11.26 4.23 -8.79
C GLU A 318 -9.86 4.85 -8.87
N ALA A 319 -9.77 6.18 -8.90
CA ALA A 319 -8.49 6.88 -8.89
C ALA A 319 -7.66 6.60 -7.63
N THR A 320 -8.30 6.58 -6.45
CA THR A 320 -7.63 6.28 -5.19
C THR A 320 -7.16 4.82 -5.14
N ARG A 321 -7.98 3.89 -5.63
CA ARG A 321 -7.69 2.46 -5.66
C ARG A 321 -6.53 2.15 -6.58
N GLU A 322 -6.50 2.71 -7.78
CA GLU A 322 -5.39 2.54 -8.74
C GLU A 322 -4.06 2.98 -8.12
N MET A 323 -4.03 4.17 -7.53
CA MET A 323 -2.81 4.72 -6.90
C MET A 323 -2.39 3.95 -5.63
N SER A 324 -3.34 3.29 -4.96
CA SER A 324 -3.07 2.47 -3.77
C SER A 324 -2.65 1.03 -4.12
N ALA A 325 -3.05 0.51 -5.28
CA ALA A 325 -2.73 -0.84 -5.75
C ALA A 325 -1.34 -0.94 -6.39
N GLU A 326 -0.80 0.18 -6.86
CA GLU A 326 0.52 0.23 -7.45
C GLU A 326 1.63 -0.05 -6.43
N LYS A 327 2.40 -1.12 -6.69
CA LYS A 327 3.66 -1.40 -5.97
C LYS A 327 4.70 -0.28 -6.18
N PHE A 328 4.58 0.44 -7.30
CA PHE A 328 5.45 1.55 -7.69
C PHE A 328 4.57 2.66 -8.27
N THR A 329 4.16 3.61 -7.44
CA THR A 329 3.32 4.73 -7.88
C THR A 329 4.11 5.62 -8.85
N SER A 330 3.79 5.55 -10.15
CA SER A 330 4.50 6.37 -11.14
C SER A 330 3.92 7.79 -11.16
N LEU A 331 4.76 8.78 -10.82
CA LEU A 331 4.42 10.21 -10.90
C LEU A 331 3.77 10.61 -12.25
N SER A 332 4.07 9.85 -13.31
CA SER A 332 3.51 9.98 -14.66
C SER A 332 1.99 9.78 -14.77
N LYS A 333 1.36 9.11 -13.80
CA LYS A 333 -0.11 8.89 -13.80
C LYS A 333 -0.89 10.07 -13.23
N ILE A 334 -0.24 10.93 -12.43
CA ILE A 334 -0.93 12.02 -11.73
C ILE A 334 -1.62 12.97 -12.72
N LEU A 335 -0.91 13.45 -13.75
CA LEU A 335 -1.48 14.39 -14.71
C LEU A 335 -2.65 13.76 -15.51
N PRO A 336 -2.51 12.57 -16.11
CA PRO A 336 -3.62 11.86 -16.73
C PRO A 336 -4.82 11.72 -15.79
N MET A 337 -4.62 11.27 -14.55
CA MET A 337 -5.72 11.05 -13.61
C MET A 337 -6.42 12.33 -13.21
N VAL A 338 -5.67 13.39 -12.87
CA VAL A 338 -6.27 14.70 -12.55
C VAL A 338 -7.07 15.22 -13.74
N ARG A 339 -6.53 15.08 -14.95
CA ARG A 339 -7.21 15.50 -16.18
C ARG A 339 -8.45 14.66 -16.44
N SER A 340 -8.38 13.34 -16.37
CA SER A 340 -9.53 12.46 -16.53
C SER A 340 -10.64 12.78 -15.53
N ILE A 341 -10.32 13.03 -14.26
CA ILE A 341 -11.32 13.45 -13.26
C ILE A 341 -11.91 14.82 -13.65
N GLN A 342 -11.07 15.81 -13.96
CA GLN A 342 -11.54 17.15 -14.33
C GLN A 342 -12.41 17.12 -15.60
N ASP A 343 -11.99 16.41 -16.64
CA ASP A 343 -12.70 16.28 -17.90
C ASP A 343 -14.00 15.52 -17.70
N TRP A 344 -14.02 14.46 -16.89
CA TRP A 344 -15.23 13.72 -16.54
C TRP A 344 -16.27 14.63 -15.84
N MET A 345 -15.83 15.51 -14.95
CA MET A 345 -16.70 16.51 -14.32
C MET A 345 -17.27 17.55 -15.31
N HIS A 346 -16.64 17.76 -16.47
CA HIS A 346 -17.10 18.71 -17.51
C HIS A 346 -17.84 18.03 -18.67
N PHE A 347 -17.45 16.81 -19.08
CA PHE A 347 -17.76 16.19 -20.38
C PHE A 347 -18.10 14.69 -20.29
N SER A 348 -18.57 14.18 -19.14
CA SER A 348 -19.01 12.77 -19.01
C SER A 348 -20.00 12.36 -20.12
N GLU A 349 -19.79 11.17 -20.71
CA GLU A 349 -20.70 10.56 -21.70
C GLU A 349 -22.05 10.15 -21.10
N ASP A 350 -22.09 9.93 -19.79
CA ASP A 350 -23.31 9.76 -19.01
C ASP A 350 -23.88 11.15 -18.64
N GLU A 351 -24.94 11.57 -19.34
CA GLU A 351 -25.64 12.85 -19.12
C GLU A 351 -26.18 12.98 -17.69
N GLU A 352 -26.60 11.87 -17.05
CA GLU A 352 -27.19 11.89 -15.71
C GLU A 352 -26.11 12.18 -14.66
N THR A 353 -24.97 11.50 -14.74
CA THR A 353 -23.84 11.78 -13.83
C THR A 353 -23.19 13.14 -14.12
N GLN A 354 -23.14 13.58 -15.38
CA GLN A 354 -22.66 14.93 -15.72
C GLN A 354 -23.56 16.02 -15.11
N ASP A 355 -24.88 15.83 -15.13
CA ASP A 355 -25.82 16.75 -14.49
C ASP A 355 -25.53 16.83 -12.98
N LEU A 356 -25.24 15.69 -12.32
CA LEU A 356 -24.90 15.70 -10.89
C LEU A 356 -23.69 16.61 -10.60
N PHE A 357 -22.62 16.61 -11.38
CA PHE A 357 -21.50 17.54 -11.13
C PHE A 357 -21.88 19.02 -11.25
N LYS A 358 -22.88 19.33 -12.08
CA LYS A 358 -23.34 20.70 -12.34
C LYS A 358 -24.45 21.15 -11.40
N THR A 359 -25.32 20.25 -10.97
CA THR A 359 -26.55 20.58 -10.23
C THR A 359 -26.48 20.17 -8.77
N PHE A 360 -25.87 19.01 -8.47
CA PHE A 360 -25.80 18.45 -7.13
C PHE A 360 -24.77 19.20 -6.26
N PRO A 361 -25.10 19.62 -5.02
CA PRO A 361 -24.18 20.36 -4.15
C PRO A 361 -22.83 19.69 -3.92
N LEU A 362 -22.79 18.35 -3.76
CA LEU A 362 -21.53 17.62 -3.61
C LEU A 362 -20.66 17.69 -4.87
N GLY A 363 -21.28 17.58 -6.05
CA GLY A 363 -20.59 17.69 -7.32
C GLY A 363 -19.90 19.05 -7.49
N LYS A 364 -20.62 20.14 -7.17
CA LYS A 364 -20.09 21.51 -7.18
C LYS A 364 -18.94 21.71 -6.20
N GLU A 365 -19.06 21.16 -4.99
CA GLU A 365 -18.01 21.29 -3.98
C GLU A 365 -16.77 20.45 -4.34
N LEU A 366 -16.94 19.25 -4.90
CA LEU A 366 -15.83 18.45 -5.44
C LEU A 366 -15.10 19.20 -6.55
N PHE A 367 -15.84 19.85 -7.44
CA PHE A 367 -15.25 20.65 -8.53
C PHE A 367 -14.36 21.76 -8.00
N LYS A 368 -14.89 22.51 -7.04
CA LYS A 368 -14.16 23.59 -6.36
C LYS A 368 -12.92 23.08 -5.64
N GLN A 369 -13.01 21.96 -4.91
CA GLN A 369 -11.87 21.38 -4.20
C GLN A 369 -10.81 20.82 -5.14
N MET A 370 -11.21 20.17 -6.25
CA MET A 370 -10.31 19.72 -7.30
C MET A 370 -9.54 20.89 -7.92
N GLY A 371 -10.22 21.97 -8.29
CA GLY A 371 -9.58 23.16 -8.84
C GLY A 371 -8.63 23.86 -7.85
N ARG A 372 -8.98 23.86 -6.56
CA ARG A 372 -8.13 24.44 -5.50
C ARG A 372 -6.88 23.61 -5.22
N ARG A 373 -7.00 22.28 -5.16
CA ARG A 373 -5.94 21.38 -4.69
C ARG A 373 -5.07 20.83 -5.82
N PHE A 374 -5.57 20.81 -7.06
CA PHE A 374 -4.82 20.42 -8.26
C PHE A 374 -4.85 21.53 -9.33
N PRO A 375 -4.38 22.75 -9.03
CA PRO A 375 -4.35 23.83 -10.00
C PRO A 375 -3.25 23.59 -11.04
N ALA A 376 -3.61 23.68 -12.32
CA ALA A 376 -2.66 23.75 -13.44
C ALA A 376 -1.49 22.73 -13.36
N MET A 377 -1.81 21.45 -13.14
CA MET A 377 -0.80 20.38 -12.97
C MET A 377 0.20 20.27 -14.13
N GLU A 378 -0.19 20.67 -15.33
CA GLU A 378 0.71 20.75 -16.50
C GLU A 378 1.85 21.75 -16.34
N GLY A 379 1.67 22.79 -15.52
CA GLY A 379 2.72 23.75 -15.19
C GLY A 379 3.73 23.21 -14.17
N VAL A 380 3.39 22.12 -13.47
CA VAL A 380 4.30 21.49 -12.51
C VAL A 380 5.28 20.60 -13.26
N PHE A 381 6.47 21.15 -13.54
CA PHE A 381 7.47 20.51 -14.41
C PHE A 381 7.74 19.03 -14.07
N ILE A 382 7.87 18.64 -12.80
CA ILE A 382 8.21 17.25 -12.45
C ILE A 382 7.09 16.27 -12.82
N VAL A 383 5.83 16.66 -12.63
CA VAL A 383 4.66 15.84 -12.98
C VAL A 383 4.50 15.80 -14.49
N ALA A 384 4.60 16.95 -15.14
CA ALA A 384 4.51 17.07 -16.59
C ALA A 384 5.63 16.30 -17.29
N ALA A 385 6.88 16.43 -16.85
CA ALA A 385 8.03 15.70 -17.39
C ALA A 385 7.87 14.19 -17.21
N ALA A 386 7.50 13.73 -16.01
CA ALA A 386 7.27 12.30 -15.78
C ALA A 386 6.17 11.74 -16.70
N THR A 387 5.10 12.50 -16.90
CA THR A 387 3.98 12.11 -17.79
C THR A 387 4.42 12.07 -19.25
N LEU A 388 5.17 13.09 -19.70
CA LEU A 388 5.64 13.20 -21.08
C LEU A 388 6.63 12.09 -21.45
N LEU A 389 7.48 11.70 -20.50
CA LEU A 389 8.46 10.63 -20.65
C LEU A 389 7.84 9.23 -20.57
N ASP A 390 6.60 9.10 -20.09
CA ASP A 390 5.90 7.83 -20.06
C ASP A 390 5.33 7.47 -21.44
N PRO A 391 5.79 6.37 -22.07
CA PRO A 391 5.34 5.99 -23.41
C PRO A 391 3.83 5.76 -23.54
N ARG A 392 3.15 5.47 -22.42
CA ARG A 392 1.69 5.25 -22.37
C ARG A 392 0.89 6.54 -22.50
N PHE A 393 1.43 7.67 -22.07
CA PHE A 393 0.69 8.95 -22.00
C PHE A 393 1.26 9.99 -22.97
N LYS A 394 2.58 10.22 -22.97
CA LYS A 394 3.24 11.25 -23.78
C LYS A 394 2.52 12.59 -23.70
N LYS A 395 2.00 13.10 -24.82
CA LYS A 395 1.34 14.40 -24.96
C LYS A 395 -0.17 14.35 -24.73
N VAL A 396 -0.77 13.15 -24.64
CA VAL A 396 -2.23 12.96 -24.58
C VAL A 396 -2.91 13.76 -23.46
N PRO A 397 -2.42 13.77 -22.20
CA PRO A 397 -3.11 14.45 -21.11
C PRO A 397 -2.85 15.97 -21.06
N PHE A 398 -2.10 16.54 -22.01
CA PHE A 398 -1.79 17.96 -22.03
C PHE A 398 -2.84 18.74 -22.82
N ALA A 399 -3.54 19.65 -22.15
CA ALA A 399 -4.47 20.57 -22.78
C ALA A 399 -3.76 21.73 -23.50
N ASN A 400 -2.58 22.15 -23.02
CA ASN A 400 -1.84 23.27 -23.59
C ASN A 400 -0.53 22.83 -24.25
N THR A 401 -0.47 22.97 -25.58
CA THR A 401 0.72 22.65 -26.39
C THR A 401 1.95 23.47 -26.00
N ASN A 402 1.79 24.69 -25.48
CA ASN A 402 2.92 25.48 -25.01
C ASN A 402 3.57 24.87 -23.76
N ASN A 403 2.77 24.32 -22.83
CA ASN A 403 3.29 23.62 -21.66
C ASN A 403 4.15 22.42 -22.09
N VAL A 404 3.69 21.67 -23.09
CA VAL A 404 4.46 20.55 -23.67
C VAL A 404 5.81 21.04 -24.20
N LYS A 405 5.83 22.10 -25.02
CA LYS A 405 7.07 22.67 -25.58
C LYS A 405 8.03 23.13 -24.48
N THR A 406 7.54 23.85 -23.47
CA THR A 406 8.36 24.30 -22.35
C THR A 406 8.98 23.13 -21.57
N VAL A 407 8.22 22.05 -21.38
CA VAL A 407 8.72 20.82 -20.74
C VAL A 407 9.76 20.14 -21.63
N GLU A 408 9.50 20.02 -22.95
CA GLU A 408 10.45 19.46 -23.92
C GLU A 408 11.76 20.25 -23.95
N GLU A 409 11.71 21.57 -24.09
CA GLU A 409 12.88 22.46 -24.09
C GLU A 409 13.69 22.32 -22.79
N ARG A 410 13.01 22.26 -21.64
CA ARG A 410 13.68 22.09 -20.36
C ARG A 410 14.28 20.69 -20.21
N LEU A 411 13.60 19.64 -20.70
CA LEU A 411 14.16 18.29 -20.73
C LEU A 411 15.40 18.24 -21.63
N LEU A 412 15.34 18.85 -22.82
CA LEU A 412 16.48 18.97 -23.76
C LEU A 412 17.65 19.74 -23.13
N PHE A 413 17.39 20.83 -22.41
CA PHE A 413 18.42 21.53 -21.64
C PHE A 413 19.03 20.67 -20.54
N CYS A 414 18.24 19.77 -19.96
CA CYS A 414 18.71 18.80 -18.99
C CYS A 414 19.38 17.57 -19.65
N LEU A 415 19.26 17.32 -20.97
CA LEU A 415 19.85 16.18 -21.69
C LEU A 415 21.37 16.02 -21.58
N PRO A 416 22.20 17.09 -21.59
CA PRO A 416 23.62 16.94 -21.28
C PRO A 416 23.89 16.30 -19.90
N ASN A 417 22.90 16.37 -18.99
CA ASN A 417 22.87 15.67 -17.70
C ASN A 417 21.91 14.45 -17.65
N ILE A 418 21.01 14.26 -18.63
CA ILE A 418 19.98 13.20 -18.70
C ILE A 418 20.35 12.03 -19.64
N VAL A 419 21.45 12.08 -20.39
CA VAL A 419 22.05 10.84 -20.97
C VAL A 419 22.34 9.77 -19.88
N TYR A 420 22.25 10.13 -18.59
CA TYR A 420 22.34 9.24 -17.43
C TYR A 420 21.02 8.93 -16.70
N ILE A 421 19.85 9.37 -17.19
CA ILE A 421 18.55 9.17 -16.52
C ILE A 421 17.51 8.47 -17.41
N ILE A 422 17.73 8.35 -18.74
CA ILE A 422 16.81 7.64 -19.67
C ILE A 422 17.55 6.68 -20.63
N MET A 423 18.75 6.25 -20.23
CA MET A 423 19.45 5.06 -20.74
C MET A 423 20.19 4.40 -19.60
#